data_AF-A0A2C7AS84-F1
#
_entry.id   AF-A0A2C7AS84-F1
#
_cell.length_a   1.000
_cell.length_b   1.000
_cell.length_c   1.000
_cell.angle_alpha   90.00
_cell.angle_beta   90.00
_cell.angle_gamma   90.00
#
_symmetry.space_group_name_H-M   'P 1'
#
loop_
_entity.id
_entity.type
_entity.pdbx_description
1 polymer ?
#
loop_
_entity_poly.entity_id
_entity_poly.type
_entity_poly.pdbx_seq_one_letter_code
_entity_poly.pdbx_strand_id
1 'polypeptide(L)' 'MPLAQVQEYSQLRHEGDSTVPVRLAMLQSHRGELEARRRRLDEQLAFLDDKIDVYRTKLASQSSH' A
#
# COMPACT_ATOMS: atom_id res chain seq x y z
N MET A 1 3.93 -8.98 -4.41
CA MET A 1 5.34 -8.90 -4.85
C MET A 1 5.33 -8.55 -6.34
N PRO A 2 6.34 -7.83 -6.88
CA PRO A 2 6.55 -7.73 -8.32
C PRO A 2 6.64 -9.12 -8.97
N LEU A 3 6.29 -9.23 -10.26
CA LEU A 3 6.22 -10.52 -10.96
C LEU A 3 7.53 -11.33 -10.86
N ALA A 4 8.69 -10.65 -10.95
CA ALA A 4 10.00 -11.28 -10.80
C ALA A 4 10.18 -11.98 -9.44
N GLN A 5 9.78 -11.33 -8.34
CA GLN A 5 9.87 -11.90 -6.99
C GLN A 5 8.87 -13.05 -6.79
N VAL A 6 7.74 -13.05 -7.50
CA VAL A 6 6.78 -14.17 -7.45
C VAL A 6 7.35 -15.41 -8.15
N GLN A 7 8.05 -15.24 -9.27
CA GLN A 7 8.73 -16.33 -9.96
C GLN A 7 9.85 -16.94 -9.10
N GLU A 8 10.68 -16.08 -8.50
CA GLU A 8 11.73 -16.50 -7.57
C GLU A 8 11.17 -17.27 -6.36
N TYR A 9 10.11 -16.74 -5.74
CA TYR A 9 9.41 -17.42 -4.64
C TYR A 9 8.87 -18.80 -5.06
N SER A 10 8.31 -18.90 -6.27
CA SER A 10 7.79 -20.16 -6.82
C SER A 10 8.90 -21.20 -7.03
N GLN A 11 10.06 -20.77 -7.53
CA GLN A 11 11.22 -21.64 -7.69
C GLN A 11 11.72 -22.15 -6.34
N LEU A 12 11.93 -21.25 -5.37
CA LEU A 12 12.36 -21.60 -4.02
C LEU A 12 11.39 -22.56 -3.34
N ARG A 13 10.08 -22.38 -3.56
CA ARG A 13 9.06 -23.29 -3.02
C ARG A 13 9.19 -24.71 -3.59
N HIS A 14 9.58 -24.84 -4.85
CA HIS A 14 9.77 -26.14 -5.50
C HIS A 14 11.01 -26.88 -4.96
N GLU A 15 12.05 -26.15 -4.55
CA GLU A 15 13.29 -26.68 -3.96
C GLU A 15 13.09 -27.28 -2.55
N GLY A 16 11.94 -27.04 -1.92
CA GLY A 16 11.51 -27.68 -0.68
C GLY A 16 11.78 -26.88 0.59
N ASP A 17 11.90 -27.57 1.72
CA ASP A 17 11.87 -26.93 3.04
C ASP A 17 13.17 -26.22 3.43
N SER A 18 14.29 -26.55 2.78
CA SER A 18 15.57 -25.84 2.95
C SER A 18 15.46 -24.34 2.62
N THR A 19 14.50 -23.94 1.80
CA THR A 19 14.31 -22.54 1.37
C THR A 19 13.29 -21.76 2.22
N VAL A 20 12.68 -22.39 3.23
CA VAL A 20 11.66 -21.74 4.08
C VAL A 20 12.14 -20.42 4.69
N PRO A 21 13.36 -20.32 5.25
CA PRO A 21 13.84 -19.05 5.81
C PRO A 21 13.92 -17.93 4.77
N VAL A 22 14.36 -18.24 3.55
CA VAL A 22 14.49 -17.28 2.45
C VAL A 22 13.10 -16.81 2.00
N ARG A 23 12.18 -17.76 1.78
CA ARG A 23 10.79 -17.46 1.41
C ARG A 23 10.09 -16.58 2.46
N LEU A 24 10.32 -16.84 3.75
CA LEU A 24 9.77 -16.03 4.83
C LEU A 24 10.31 -14.59 4.78
N ALA A 25 11.62 -14.41 4.59
CA ALA A 25 12.23 -13.10 4.48
C ALA A 25 11.67 -12.29 3.30
N MET A 26 11.47 -12.93 2.13
CA MET A 26 10.85 -12.29 0.97
C MET A 26 9.43 -11.79 1.29
N LEU A 27 8.62 -12.61 1.94
CA LEU A 27 7.25 -12.26 2.33
C LEU A 27 7.23 -11.09 3.33
N GLN A 28 8.10 -11.12 4.34
CA GLN A 28 8.21 -10.06 5.35
C GLN A 28 8.65 -8.73 4.73
N SER A 29 9.65 -8.76 3.84
CA SER A 29 10.11 -7.58 3.11
C SER A 29 8.96 -6.97 2.29
N HIS A 30 8.27 -7.80 1.51
CA HIS A 30 7.17 -7.31 0.70
C HIS A 30 6.00 -6.78 1.53
N ARG A 31 5.70 -7.41 2.68
CA ARG A 31 4.71 -6.90 3.63
C ARG A 31 5.09 -5.48 4.10
N GLY A 32 6.35 -5.24 4.45
CA GLY A 32 6.82 -3.91 4.84
C GLY A 32 6.68 -2.85 3.74
N GLU A 33 6.97 -3.22 2.48
CA GLU A 33 6.75 -2.33 1.33
C GLU A 33 5.27 -1.97 1.17
N LEU A 34 4.36 -2.94 1.32
CA LEU A 34 2.92 -2.69 1.23
C LEU A 34 2.43 -1.78 2.35
N GLU A 35 2.93 -1.96 3.58
CA GLU A 35 2.61 -1.07 4.70
C GLU A 35 3.09 0.37 4.46
N ALA A 36 4.29 0.55 3.90
CA ALA A 36 4.78 1.88 3.54
C ALA A 36 3.92 2.55 2.44
N ARG A 37 3.51 1.78 1.42
CA ARG A 37 2.61 2.28 0.37
C ARG A 37 1.25 2.64 0.93
N ARG A 38 0.69 1.81 1.82
CA ARG A 38 -0.58 2.08 2.50
C ARG A 38 -0.52 3.40 3.25
N ARG A 39 0.51 3.63 4.09
CA ARG A 39 0.67 4.90 4.82
C ARG A 39 0.68 6.11 3.89
N ARG A 40 1.41 6.03 2.77
CA ARG A 40 1.44 7.09 1.78
C ARG A 40 0.08 7.36 1.14
N LEU A 41 -0.68 6.29 0.83
CA LEU A 41 -2.04 6.43 0.30
C LEU A 41 -2.98 7.06 1.33
N ASP A 42 -2.88 6.65 2.59
CA ASP A 42 -3.69 7.19 3.68
C ASP A 42 -3.42 8.69 3.89
N GLU A 43 -2.15 9.12 3.83
CA GLU A 43 -1.76 10.55 3.86
C GLU A 43 -2.32 11.34 2.67
N GLN A 44 -2.27 10.76 1.47
CA GLN A 44 -2.81 11.40 0.26
C GLN A 44 -4.33 11.53 0.30
N LEU A 45 -5.02 10.51 0.83
CA LEU A 45 -6.47 10.53 1.03
C LEU A 45 -6.87 11.62 2.02
N ALA A 46 -6.20 11.69 3.18
CA ALA A 46 -6.47 12.73 4.17
C ALA A 46 -6.33 14.15 3.59
N PHE A 47 -5.29 14.39 2.79
CA PHE A 47 -5.12 15.67 2.10
C PHE A 47 -6.24 15.99 1.10
N LEU A 48 -6.76 14.99 0.40
CA LEU A 48 -7.89 15.18 -0.52
C LEU A 48 -9.18 15.45 0.24
N ASP A 49 -9.42 14.73 1.33
CA ASP A 49 -10.59 14.91 2.19
C ASP A 49 -10.63 16.35 2.74
N ASP A 50 -9.51 16.85 3.28
CA ASP A 50 -9.39 18.23 3.75
C ASP A 50 -9.75 19.24 2.65
N LYS A 51 -9.25 19.03 1.42
CA LYS A 51 -9.57 19.92 0.29
C LYS A 51 -11.03 19.87 -0.08
N ILE A 52 -11.62 18.67 -0.14
CA ILE A 52 -13.03 18.48 -0.47
C ILE A 52 -13.90 19.23 0.54
N ASP A 53 -13.60 19.12 1.84
CA ASP A 53 -14.37 19.77 2.89
C ASP A 53 -14.25 21.30 2.86
N VAL A 54 -13.08 21.84 2.53
CA VAL A 54 -12.91 23.27 2.25
C VAL A 54 -13.84 23.72 1.13
N TYR A 55 -13.93 22.97 0.02
CA TYR A 55 -14.80 23.34 -1.09
C TYR A 55 -16.29 23.18 -0.75
N ARG A 56 -16.68 22.12 -0.02
CA ARG A 56 -18.06 21.94 0.47
C ARG A 56 -18.50 23.11 1.35
N THR A 57 -17.64 23.54 2.27
CA THR A 57 -17.93 24.66 3.17
C THR A 57 -18.09 25.97 2.40
N LYS A 58 -17.20 26.22 1.43
CA LYS A 58 -17.30 27.38 0.53
C LYS A 58 -18.60 27.42 -0.25
N LEU A 59 -19.04 26.28 -0.79
CA LEU A 59 -20.30 26.18 -1.52
C LEU A 59 -21.51 26.43 -0.60
N ALA A 60 -21.55 25.82 0.58
CA ALA A 60 -22.63 26.04 1.55
C ALA A 60 -22.76 27.51 1.98
N SER A 61 -21.62 28.20 2.10
CA SER A 61 -21.57 29.62 2.47
C SER A 61 -22.07 30.54 1.35
N GLN A 62 -21.91 30.13 0.08
CA GLN A 62 -22.40 30.89 -1.08
C GLN A 62 -23.90 30.73 -1.31
N SER A 63 -24.51 29.62 -0.88
CA SER A 63 -25.97 29.39 -1.01
C SER A 63 -26.81 30.10 0.07
N SER A 64 -26.17 30.76 1.03
CA SER A 64 -26.82 31.51 2.13
C SER A 64 -26.77 33.04 1.92
N HIS A 65 -26.53 33.49 0.69
CA HIS A 65 -26.65 34.87 0.21
C HIS A 65 -27.53 34.87 -1.04
#